data_AF-A0A3N5UDP3-F1
#
_entry.id   AF-A0A3N5UDP3-F1
#
_cell.length_a   1.000
_cell.length_b   1.000
_cell.length_c   1.000
_cell.angle_alpha   90.00
_cell.angle_beta   90.00
_cell.angle_gamma   90.00
#
_symmetry.space_group_name_H-M   'P 1'
#
loop_
_entity.id
_entity.type
_entity.pdbx_description
1 polymer ?
#
loop_
_entity_poly.entity_id
_entity_poly.type
_entity_poly.pdbx_seq_one_letter_code
_entity_poly.pdbx_strand_id
1 'polypeptide(L)'
;MNRKIVMGLVLMLAVVFVAGSAFGQKAKKPFEMIEWNKPKPVSERIGGEKYVLPDGWKEAVKGVAKIKVSNFGALEHDPATVQNAKRFEELTGIKVELLAWPEPPIVAKTVAIFAAKSQAVDVLCYDHPTTYMQMVAGGWLHPMDAMW
;
A
#
# COMPACT_ATOMS: atom_id res chain seq x y z
N MET A 1 -19.29 -41.70 -34.86
CA MET A 1 -19.19 -40.24 -34.63
C MET A 1 -18.42 -39.61 -35.79
N ASN A 2 -18.98 -38.60 -36.45
CA ASN A 2 -18.43 -38.04 -37.69
C ASN A 2 -17.12 -37.28 -37.41
N ARG A 3 -16.01 -37.62 -38.09
CA ARG A 3 -14.68 -37.00 -37.87
C ARG A 3 -14.71 -35.47 -37.95
N LYS A 4 -15.59 -34.91 -38.78
CA LYS A 4 -15.80 -33.45 -38.90
C LYS A 4 -16.38 -32.82 -37.63
N ILE A 5 -17.25 -33.54 -36.91
CA ILE A 5 -17.87 -33.08 -35.65
C ILE A 5 -16.84 -33.09 -34.52
N VAL A 6 -15.99 -34.13 -34.46
CA VAL A 6 -14.91 -34.24 -33.47
C VAL A 6 -13.88 -33.13 -33.67
N MET A 7 -13.49 -32.87 -34.92
CA MET A 7 -12.51 -31.83 -35.23
C MET A 7 -13.06 -30.42 -34.95
N GLY A 8 -14.35 -30.18 -35.22
CA GLY A 8 -15.03 -28.93 -34.85
C GLY A 8 -15.07 -28.70 -33.33
N LEU A 9 -15.35 -29.73 -32.54
CA LEU A 9 -15.35 -29.65 -31.07
C LEU A 9 -13.96 -29.37 -30.50
N VAL A 10 -12.92 -30.01 -31.02
CA VAL A 10 -11.53 -29.78 -30.58
C VAL A 10 -11.08 -28.35 -30.89
N LEU A 11 -11.42 -27.82 -32.07
CA LEU A 11 -11.13 -26.43 -32.43
C LEU A 11 -11.89 -25.43 -31.53
N MET A 12 -13.15 -25.71 -31.20
CA MET A 12 -13.94 -24.87 -30.30
C MET A 12 -13.36 -24.86 -28.88
N LEU A 13 -12.95 -26.01 -28.37
CA LEU A 13 -12.28 -26.15 -27.06
C LEU A 13 -10.93 -25.42 -27.02
N ALA A 14 -10.14 -25.46 -28.10
CA ALA A 14 -8.88 -24.74 -28.20
C ALA A 14 -9.10 -23.20 -28.18
N VAL A 15 -10.12 -22.70 -28.87
CA VAL A 15 -10.46 -21.27 -28.87
C VAL A 15 -10.93 -20.80 -27.49
N VAL A 16 -11.72 -21.61 -26.78
CA VAL A 16 -12.14 -21.32 -25.39
C VAL A 16 -10.95 -21.30 -24.43
N PHE A 17 -9.97 -22.19 -24.61
CA PHE A 17 -8.75 -22.23 -23.79
C PHE A 17 -7.86 -21.00 -23.99
N VAL A 18 -7.69 -20.55 -25.23
CA VAL A 18 -6.90 -19.35 -25.55
C VAL A 18 -7.61 -18.09 -25.07
N ALA A 19 -8.93 -17.98 -25.27
CA ALA A 19 -9.71 -16.85 -24.77
C ALA A 19 -9.71 -16.77 -23.23
N GLY A 20 -9.77 -17.90 -22.52
CA GLY A 20 -9.71 -17.94 -21.06
C GLY A 20 -8.40 -17.42 -20.46
N SER A 21 -7.29 -17.52 -21.20
CA SER A 21 -5.98 -17.05 -20.73
C SER A 21 -5.81 -15.52 -20.76
N ALA A 22 -6.54 -14.83 -21.64
CA ALA A 22 -6.50 -13.37 -21.76
C ALA A 22 -7.23 -12.63 -20.63
N PHE A 23 -8.18 -13.29 -19.94
CA PHE A 23 -8.90 -12.73 -18.79
C PHE A 23 -8.17 -12.96 -17.44
N GLY A 24 -7.01 -13.62 -17.45
CA GLY A 24 -6.27 -14.00 -16.24
C GLY A 24 -5.21 -13.01 -15.75
N GLN A 25 -5.00 -11.88 -16.41
CA GLN A 25 -4.05 -10.87 -15.92
C GLN A 25 -4.62 -10.22 -14.65
N LYS A 26 -4.15 -10.68 -13.49
CA LYS A 26 -4.44 -10.04 -12.19
C LYS A 26 -4.14 -8.55 -12.31
N ALA A 27 -5.13 -7.72 -11.97
CA ALA A 27 -4.92 -6.29 -11.86
C ALA A 27 -3.72 -6.02 -10.95
N LYS A 28 -2.83 -5.12 -11.39
CA LYS A 28 -1.67 -4.69 -10.60
C LYS A 28 -2.15 -4.19 -9.23
N LYS A 29 -1.42 -4.54 -8.18
CA LYS A 29 -1.67 -3.97 -6.86
C LYS A 29 -1.36 -2.46 -6.91
N PRO A 30 -2.04 -1.62 -6.10
CA PRO A 30 -1.81 -0.17 -6.11
C PRO A 30 -0.34 0.26 -6.05
N PHE A 31 0.47 -0.37 -5.18
CA PHE A 31 1.89 -0.02 -5.04
C PHE A 31 2.74 -0.39 -6.28
N GLU A 32 2.31 -1.36 -7.10
CA GLU A 32 2.97 -1.75 -8.35
C GLU A 32 2.68 -0.76 -9.49
N MET A 33 1.75 0.18 -9.26
CA MET A 33 1.47 1.29 -10.19
C MET A 33 2.38 2.49 -9.95
N ILE A 34 3.08 2.53 -8.81
CA ILE A 34 3.95 3.66 -8.44
C ILE A 34 5.32 3.49 -9.11
N GLU A 35 5.74 4.52 -9.84
CA GLU A 35 7.08 4.58 -10.44
C GLU A 35 8.03 5.31 -9.48
N TRP A 36 8.59 4.57 -8.51
CA TRP A 36 9.36 5.13 -7.39
C TRP A 36 10.53 6.05 -7.80
N ASN A 37 11.15 5.82 -8.95
CA ASN A 37 12.27 6.64 -9.47
C ASN A 37 11.87 7.71 -10.49
N LYS A 38 10.58 8.01 -10.63
CA LYS A 38 10.06 9.10 -11.47
C LYS A 38 9.18 10.07 -10.69
N PRO A 39 9.13 11.36 -11.05
CA PRO A 39 9.84 11.99 -12.16
C PRO A 39 11.35 12.17 -11.92
N LYS A 40 11.82 11.89 -10.70
CA LYS A 40 13.23 11.92 -10.29
C LYS A 40 13.53 10.75 -9.33
N PRO A 41 14.80 10.40 -9.10
CA PRO A 41 15.19 9.39 -8.11
C PRO A 41 14.58 9.64 -6.73
N VAL A 42 14.30 8.57 -5.98
CA VAL A 42 13.66 8.65 -4.64
C VAL A 42 14.39 9.64 -3.73
N SER A 43 15.72 9.59 -3.69
CA SER A 43 16.55 10.47 -2.86
C SER A 43 16.36 11.95 -3.16
N GLU A 44 16.23 12.33 -4.43
CA GLU A 44 15.99 13.71 -4.85
C GLU A 44 14.56 14.17 -4.58
N ARG A 45 13.58 13.27 -4.69
CA ARG A 45 12.17 13.59 -4.43
C ARG A 45 11.88 13.79 -2.94
N ILE A 46 12.52 12.99 -2.08
CA ILE A 46 12.32 13.04 -0.63
C ILE A 46 13.27 14.05 0.03
N GLY A 47 14.54 14.07 -0.39
CA GLY A 47 15.59 14.90 0.22
C GLY A 47 15.78 16.28 -0.43
N GLY A 48 15.08 16.58 -1.53
CA GLY A 48 15.11 17.91 -2.14
C GLY A 48 14.39 18.97 -1.32
N GLU A 49 14.59 20.25 -1.68
CA GLU A 49 13.93 21.39 -0.99
C GLU A 49 12.40 21.31 -0.97
N LYS A 50 11.82 20.65 -1.98
CA LYS A 50 10.39 20.41 -2.08
C LYS A 50 10.14 18.93 -2.35
N TYR A 51 9.25 18.35 -1.55
CA TYR A 51 8.79 16.99 -1.76
C TYR A 51 8.06 16.86 -3.11
N VAL A 52 8.40 15.82 -3.87
CA VAL A 52 7.76 15.50 -5.15
C VAL A 52 7.12 14.11 -5.09
N LEU A 53 5.82 14.04 -5.38
CA LEU A 53 5.10 12.78 -5.47
C LEU A 53 5.61 11.94 -6.65
N PRO A 54 5.69 10.61 -6.49
CA PRO A 54 6.17 9.72 -7.55
C PRO A 54 5.15 9.60 -8.68
N ASP A 55 5.59 9.36 -9.92
CA ASP A 55 4.65 9.09 -11.01
C ASP A 55 3.78 7.85 -10.72
N GLY A 56 2.57 7.83 -11.28
CA GLY A 56 1.59 6.76 -11.05
C GLY A 56 0.83 6.86 -9.72
N TRP A 57 1.19 7.78 -8.82
CA TRP A 57 0.53 7.91 -7.51
C TRP A 57 -0.99 8.14 -7.61
N LYS A 58 -1.44 8.97 -8.55
CA LYS A 58 -2.87 9.32 -8.72
C LYS A 58 -3.73 8.10 -9.01
N GLU A 59 -3.24 7.22 -9.87
CA GLU A 59 -3.96 6.00 -10.23
C GLU A 59 -3.92 4.99 -9.08
N ALA A 60 -2.77 4.90 -8.39
CA ALA A 60 -2.60 4.02 -7.23
C ALA A 60 -3.59 4.36 -6.09
N VAL A 61 -3.91 5.63 -5.87
CA VAL A 61 -4.80 6.07 -4.78
C VAL A 61 -6.23 6.37 -5.26
N LYS A 62 -6.59 5.99 -6.48
CA LYS A 62 -7.90 6.30 -7.05
C LYS A 62 -9.04 5.77 -6.18
N GLY A 63 -9.95 6.66 -5.80
CA GLY A 63 -11.08 6.35 -4.93
C GLY A 63 -10.77 6.37 -3.43
N VAL A 64 -9.53 6.62 -3.02
CA VAL A 64 -9.17 6.80 -1.60
C VAL A 64 -9.50 8.23 -1.18
N ALA A 65 -10.44 8.37 -0.25
CA ALA A 65 -10.84 9.67 0.29
C ALA A 65 -10.15 10.01 1.63
N LYS A 66 -9.82 8.98 2.42
CA LYS A 66 -9.26 9.13 3.78
C LYS A 66 -8.37 7.95 4.13
N ILE A 67 -7.32 8.21 4.90
CA ILE A 67 -6.49 7.22 5.59
C ILE A 67 -6.48 7.48 7.10
N LYS A 68 -6.33 6.42 7.89
CA LYS A 68 -6.18 6.44 9.33
C LYS A 68 -4.74 6.11 9.70
N VAL A 69 -4.09 7.01 10.41
CA VAL A 69 -2.66 6.91 10.74
C VAL A 69 -2.53 6.88 12.26
N SER A 70 -1.84 5.88 12.82
CA SER A 70 -1.55 5.91 14.26
C SER A 70 -0.54 7.00 14.58
N ASN A 71 -0.73 7.67 15.71
CA ASN A 71 0.25 8.57 16.33
C ASN A 71 0.63 8.02 17.70
N PHE A 72 1.92 8.09 18.02
CA PHE A 72 2.44 7.66 19.30
C PHE A 72 2.33 8.82 20.29
N GLY A 73 1.55 8.64 21.34
CA GLY A 73 1.28 9.69 22.32
C GLY A 73 0.25 10.73 21.86
N ALA A 74 0.11 11.77 22.67
CA ALA A 74 -0.87 12.84 22.47
C ALA A 74 -0.42 13.82 21.38
N LEU A 75 -1.33 14.14 20.45
CA LEU A 75 -1.06 15.03 19.32
C LEU A 75 -0.74 16.48 19.72
N GLU A 76 -1.15 16.91 20.93
CA GLU A 76 -0.81 18.23 21.47
C GLU A 76 0.70 18.44 21.65
N HIS A 77 1.46 17.34 21.77
CA HIS A 77 2.91 17.34 21.88
C HIS A 77 3.62 16.96 20.58
N ASP A 78 2.88 16.69 19.51
CA ASP A 78 3.42 16.35 18.19
C ASP A 78 2.85 17.24 17.08
N PRO A 79 3.22 18.54 17.06
CA PRO A 79 2.80 19.46 16.01
C PRO A 79 3.38 19.08 14.64
N ALA A 80 4.50 18.35 14.59
CA ALA A 80 5.15 17.94 13.35
C ALA A 80 4.30 16.92 12.59
N THR A 81 3.78 15.90 13.27
CA THR A 81 2.87 14.91 12.67
C THR A 81 1.59 15.59 12.15
N VAL A 82 1.03 16.54 12.92
CA VAL A 82 -0.14 17.31 12.48
C VAL A 82 0.15 18.13 11.22
N GLN A 83 1.32 18.77 11.13
CA GLN A 83 1.71 19.53 9.94
C GLN A 83 1.97 18.63 8.72
N ASN A 84 2.62 17.47 8.93
CA ASN A 84 2.87 16.51 7.87
C ASN A 84 1.56 15.93 7.30
N ALA A 85 0.60 15.61 8.18
CA ALA A 85 -0.73 15.19 7.78
C ALA A 85 -1.41 16.24 6.89
N LYS A 86 -1.44 17.51 7.33
CA LYS A 86 -1.99 18.63 6.54
C LYS A 86 -1.30 18.76 5.18
N ARG A 87 0.03 18.69 5.16
CA ARG A 87 0.80 18.82 3.91
C ARG A 87 0.49 17.68 2.94
N PHE A 88 0.31 16.46 3.44
CA PHE A 88 -0.13 15.33 2.65
C PHE A 88 -1.54 15.55 2.08
N GLU A 89 -2.47 16.07 2.87
CA GLU A 89 -3.82 16.40 2.38
C GLU A 89 -3.78 17.45 1.26
N GLU A 90 -2.97 18.50 1.41
CA GLU A 90 -2.80 19.56 0.39
C GLU A 90 -2.24 19.00 -0.92
N LEU A 91 -1.28 18.08 -0.83
CA LEU A 91 -0.60 17.49 -1.99
C LEU A 91 -1.48 16.49 -2.75
N THR A 92 -2.32 15.75 -2.03
CA THR A 92 -3.01 14.56 -2.58
C THR A 92 -4.53 14.70 -2.64
N GLY A 93 -5.11 15.59 -1.83
CA GLY A 93 -6.55 15.67 -1.58
C GLY A 93 -7.10 14.59 -0.63
N ILE A 94 -6.27 13.66 -0.16
CA ILE A 94 -6.68 12.56 0.71
C ILE A 94 -6.66 13.03 2.17
N LYS A 95 -7.74 12.77 2.91
CA LYS A 95 -7.84 13.13 4.33
C LYS A 95 -7.02 12.21 5.23
N VAL A 96 -6.44 12.78 6.29
CA VAL A 96 -5.64 12.06 7.27
C VAL A 96 -6.31 12.14 8.63
N GLU A 97 -6.76 11.00 9.12
CA GLU A 97 -7.26 10.83 10.48
C GLU A 97 -6.12 10.33 11.38
N LEU A 98 -5.61 11.21 12.24
CA LEU A 98 -4.56 10.87 13.21
C LEU A 98 -5.18 10.23 14.45
N LEU A 99 -4.79 8.99 14.74
CA LEU A 99 -5.25 8.23 15.89
C LEU A 99 -4.20 8.30 17.00
N ALA A 100 -4.40 9.20 17.97
CA ALA A 100 -3.52 9.30 19.14
C ALA A 100 -3.65 8.05 20.02
N TRP A 101 -2.58 7.25 20.10
CA TRP A 101 -2.53 6.05 20.91
C TRP A 101 -1.53 6.22 22.06
N PRO A 102 -1.90 5.86 23.31
CA PRO A 102 -0.95 5.85 24.41
C PRO A 102 0.23 4.92 24.11
N GLU A 103 1.43 5.32 24.53
CA GLU A 103 2.68 4.59 24.28
C GLU A 103 2.73 3.21 24.98
N PRO A 104 2.37 3.05 26.27
CA PRO A 104 2.55 1.76 26.96
C PRO A 104 1.87 0.54 26.27
N PRO A 105 0.64 0.63 25.74
CA PRO A 105 -0.01 -0.50 25.06
C PRO A 105 0.33 -0.62 23.57
N ILE A 106 1.18 0.23 22.99
CA ILE A 106 1.21 0.41 21.54
C ILE A 106 1.75 -0.81 20.78
N VAL A 107 2.76 -1.48 21.33
CA VAL A 107 3.34 -2.71 20.77
C VAL A 107 2.28 -3.82 20.71
N ALA A 108 1.61 -4.08 21.84
CA ALA A 108 0.58 -5.11 21.93
C ALA A 108 -0.60 -4.81 20.98
N LYS A 109 -1.00 -3.53 20.87
CA LYS A 109 -2.06 -3.10 19.96
C LYS A 109 -1.66 -3.31 18.49
N THR A 110 -0.43 -2.97 18.11
CA THR A 110 0.09 -3.20 16.75
C THR A 110 0.12 -4.69 16.40
N VAL A 111 0.62 -5.54 17.30
CA VAL A 111 0.62 -6.99 17.10
C VAL A 111 -0.80 -7.53 16.95
N ALA A 112 -1.75 -7.06 17.76
CA ALA A 112 -3.15 -7.47 17.65
C ALA A 112 -3.78 -7.06 16.31
N ILE A 113 -3.48 -5.85 15.82
CA ILE A 113 -3.93 -5.36 14.51
C ILE A 113 -3.41 -6.26 13.39
N PHE A 114 -2.11 -6.58 13.40
CA PHE A 114 -1.53 -7.44 12.38
C PHE A 114 -2.04 -8.88 12.43
N ALA A 115 -2.08 -9.49 13.61
CA ALA A 115 -2.59 -10.85 13.80
C ALA A 115 -4.05 -10.99 13.35
N ALA A 116 -4.88 -9.97 13.63
CA ALA A 116 -6.28 -9.94 13.23
C ALA A 116 -6.51 -9.50 11.77
N LYS A 117 -5.47 -9.07 11.04
CA LYS A 117 -5.58 -8.42 9.72
C LYS A 117 -6.59 -7.26 9.72
N SER A 118 -6.61 -6.52 10.82
CA SER A 118 -7.63 -5.49 11.08
C SER A 118 -7.48 -4.29 10.15
N GLN A 119 -8.62 -3.80 9.65
CA GLN A 119 -8.70 -2.54 8.88
C GLN A 119 -8.90 -1.32 9.78
N ALA A 120 -8.62 -1.42 11.08
CA ALA A 120 -8.82 -0.33 12.04
C ALA A 120 -7.88 0.85 11.79
N VAL A 121 -6.70 0.61 11.22
CA VAL A 121 -5.67 1.60 10.88
C VAL A 121 -5.09 1.26 9.51
N ASP A 122 -4.68 2.27 8.75
CA ASP A 122 -4.10 2.11 7.41
C ASP A 122 -2.58 2.27 7.44
N VAL A 123 -2.07 3.21 8.26
CA VAL A 123 -0.64 3.47 8.44
C VAL A 123 -0.29 3.41 9.93
N LEU A 124 0.69 2.59 10.26
CA LEU A 124 1.25 2.53 11.60
C LEU A 124 2.51 3.40 11.64
N CYS A 125 2.45 4.53 12.34
CA CYS A 125 3.68 5.19 12.82
C CYS A 125 4.27 4.26 13.87
N TYR A 126 5.55 3.92 13.75
CA TYR A 126 6.17 2.94 14.63
C TYR A 126 7.70 3.14 14.63
N ASP A 127 8.29 3.39 15.79
CA ASP A 127 9.68 3.83 15.94
C ASP A 127 10.51 2.95 16.90
N HIS A 128 9.99 1.79 17.29
CA HIS A 128 10.71 0.86 18.17
C HIS A 128 11.51 -0.21 17.39
N PRO A 129 12.82 -0.01 17.13
CA PRO A 129 13.64 -0.89 16.29
C PRO A 129 13.69 -2.34 16.80
N THR A 130 13.58 -2.56 18.11
CA THR A 130 13.64 -3.90 18.74
C THR A 130 12.46 -4.80 18.39
N THR A 131 11.36 -4.25 17.89
CA THR A 131 10.14 -5.02 17.59
C THR A 131 9.89 -5.21 16.08
N TYR A 132 10.65 -4.54 15.22
CA TYR A 132 10.60 -4.80 13.76
C TYR A 132 10.92 -6.25 13.42
N MET A 133 11.87 -6.88 14.13
CA MET A 133 12.20 -8.29 13.93
C MET A 133 11.02 -9.22 14.21
N GLN A 134 10.14 -8.87 15.16
CA GLN A 134 8.93 -9.65 15.45
C GLN A 134 7.91 -9.52 14.31
N MET A 135 7.78 -8.32 13.74
CA MET A 135 6.89 -8.10 12.58
C MET A 135 7.38 -8.81 11.32
N VAL A 136 8.69 -8.85 11.11
CA VAL A 136 9.33 -9.63 10.04
C VAL A 136 9.10 -11.12 10.27
N ALA A 137 9.35 -11.63 11.48
CA ALA A 137 9.09 -13.03 11.82
C ALA A 137 7.61 -13.42 11.68
N GLY A 138 6.69 -12.49 11.94
CA GLY A 138 5.26 -12.67 11.71
C GLY A 138 4.83 -12.64 10.24
N GLY A 139 5.74 -12.30 9.31
CA GLY A 139 5.44 -12.21 7.88
C GLY A 139 4.46 -11.07 7.53
N TRP A 140 4.42 -10.02 8.36
CA TRP A 140 3.45 -8.93 8.21
C TRP A 140 3.96 -7.75 7.38
N LEU A 141 5.27 -7.66 7.15
CA LEU A 141 5.87 -6.56 6.41
C LEU A 141 6.11 -6.96 4.95
N HIS A 142 5.82 -6.03 4.04
CA HIS A 142 6.25 -6.13 2.65
C HIS A 142 7.65 -5.52 2.50
N PRO A 143 8.60 -6.19 1.82
CA PRO A 143 9.88 -5.59 1.49
C PRO A 143 9.71 -4.32 0.65
N MET A 144 10.47 -3.27 0.98
CA MET A 144 10.41 -1.96 0.30
C MET A 144 11.67 -1.68 -0.53
N ASP A 145 12.30 -2.74 -1.06
CA ASP A 145 13.56 -2.65 -1.81
C ASP A 145 13.44 -1.73 -3.03
N ALA A 146 12.24 -1.59 -3.61
CA ALA A 146 11.97 -0.70 -4.73
C ALA A 146 12.18 0.80 -4.41
N MET A 147 12.33 1.18 -3.14
CA MET A 147 12.58 2.56 -2.71
C MET A 147 14.06 2.88 -2.44
N TRP A 148 14.98 1.91 -2.58
CA TRP A 148 16.41 2.05 -2.32
C TRP A 148 17.23 1.66 -3.56
#